data_AF-A0A497RLM0-F1
#
_entry.id   AF-A0A497RLM0-F1
#
_cell.length_a   1.000
_cell.length_b   1.000
_cell.length_c   1.000
_cell.angle_alpha   90.00
_cell.angle_beta   90.00
_cell.angle_gamma   90.00
#
_symmetry.space_group_name_H-M   'P 1'
#
loop_
_entity.id
_entity.type
_entity.pdbx_description
1 polymer ?
#
loop_
_entity_poly.entity_id
_entity_poly.type
_entity_poly.pdbx_seq_one_letter_code
_entity_poly.pdbx_strand_id
1 'polypeptide(L)'
;MECPICGAKIRNEDMKCPACGFNLELKDVIGTLKRVDYLIERGRGGRFLYSNFNAMRAMSVMAFEKMRPIRPILGDRVHVTFPVLRFLSMVSLYPQFAYDFYRLGKLLGYYGVEGLPTGVFRRLSSILKGSETEMLKSRILQNILINGWKRVGGGILEFIDFDERKGRLRYMLLKSAIFPPGKRLSHPACFIQMGALCGIIEAVSGKFCEGIETKCAGMGDPYCEFELYLRDEMGHPGFELIGKEQFKMSMDFIINELIEERKDIRKDAGDYIHISVDQALNYMILSLSKGHVVLSRWSGRLVGERMIELKGIGNIFDALDYLSTLFQNLKVGIMEKELLPDVIGVKIEESVYSSGVKNINMKLCTFIAGILEGALHRSSREDWVVKETKCIANGDEYCEFECRTSDPDALKKMLLGS
;
A
#
# COMPACT_ATOMS: atom_id res chain seq x y z
N MET A 1 7.12 25.12 -17.67
CA MET A 1 6.30 24.51 -16.57
C MET A 1 6.40 22.99 -16.59
N GLU A 2 6.07 22.28 -15.51
CA GLU A 2 6.01 20.80 -15.51
C GLU A 2 4.57 20.28 -15.64
N CYS A 3 4.40 19.22 -16.45
CA CYS A 3 3.12 18.54 -16.62
C CYS A 3 2.65 17.94 -15.29
N PRO A 4 1.43 18.22 -14.80
CA PRO A 4 0.91 17.63 -13.56
C PRO A 4 0.58 16.13 -13.71
N ILE A 5 0.49 15.62 -14.94
CA ILE A 5 0.12 14.22 -15.23
C ILE A 5 1.33 13.33 -15.51
N CYS A 6 2.40 13.84 -16.14
CA CYS A 6 3.54 13.00 -16.50
C CYS A 6 4.90 13.57 -16.06
N GLY A 7 4.93 14.74 -15.42
CA GLY A 7 6.17 15.38 -14.94
C GLY A 7 7.09 15.91 -16.05
N ALA A 8 6.68 15.86 -17.33
CA ALA A 8 7.49 16.38 -18.42
C ALA A 8 7.68 17.89 -18.29
N LYS A 9 8.91 18.38 -18.54
CA LYS A 9 9.18 19.81 -18.67
C LYS A 9 8.61 20.31 -20.00
N ILE A 10 7.66 21.23 -19.90
CA ILE A 10 6.92 21.83 -21.00
C ILE A 10 7.39 23.27 -21.17
N ARG A 11 7.59 23.70 -22.42
CA ARG A 11 7.78 25.13 -22.73
C ARG A 11 6.46 25.85 -22.50
N ASN A 12 6.49 27.10 -22.02
CA ASN A 12 5.27 27.83 -21.62
C ASN A 12 4.25 28.05 -22.76
N GLU A 13 4.61 27.73 -24.00
CA GLU A 13 3.80 27.97 -25.20
C GLU A 13 2.84 26.81 -25.52
N ASP A 14 3.05 25.61 -24.95
CA ASP A 14 2.24 24.43 -25.26
C ASP A 14 1.03 24.30 -24.30
N MET A 15 -0.19 24.55 -24.77
CA MET A 15 -1.43 24.31 -23.98
C MET A 15 -1.68 22.83 -23.65
N LYS A 16 -1.05 21.91 -24.40
CA LYS A 16 -1.10 20.47 -24.14
C LYS A 16 0.29 19.92 -23.88
N CYS A 17 0.42 19.03 -22.92
CA CYS A 17 1.66 18.33 -22.68
C CYS A 17 2.02 17.46 -23.90
N PRO A 18 3.19 17.67 -24.53
CA PRO A 18 3.57 16.91 -25.71
C PRO A 18 3.87 15.43 -25.41
N ALA A 19 4.15 15.09 -24.15
CA ALA A 19 4.47 13.72 -23.74
C ALA A 19 3.23 12.85 -23.45
N CYS A 20 2.14 13.44 -22.93
CA CYS A 20 0.95 12.67 -22.53
C CYS A 20 -0.38 13.24 -23.06
N GLY A 21 -0.35 14.32 -23.85
CA GLY A 21 -1.53 14.96 -24.42
C GLY A 21 -2.39 15.76 -23.43
N PHE A 22 -1.98 15.84 -22.16
CA PHE A 22 -2.77 16.51 -21.11
C PHE A 22 -2.94 18.01 -21.37
N ASN A 23 -4.18 18.51 -21.38
CA ASN A 23 -4.45 19.95 -21.45
C ASN A 23 -4.08 20.62 -20.13
N LEU A 24 -3.06 21.48 -20.16
CA LEU A 24 -2.53 22.18 -18.98
C LEU A 24 -3.50 23.16 -18.38
N GLU A 25 -4.48 23.65 -19.14
CA GLU A 25 -5.58 24.47 -18.63
C GLU A 25 -6.46 23.71 -17.62
N LEU A 26 -6.46 22.37 -17.67
CA LEU A 26 -7.24 21.53 -16.75
C LEU A 26 -6.48 21.19 -15.47
N LYS A 27 -5.25 21.68 -15.29
CA LYS A 27 -4.43 21.38 -14.10
C LYS A 27 -5.15 21.78 -12.81
N ASP A 28 -5.71 22.98 -12.77
CA ASP A 28 -6.38 23.50 -11.58
C ASP A 28 -7.70 22.78 -11.32
N VAL A 29 -8.40 22.36 -12.38
CA VAL A 29 -9.63 21.56 -12.29
C VAL A 29 -9.34 20.19 -11.67
N ILE A 30 -8.29 19.49 -12.11
CA ILE A 30 -7.91 18.18 -11.54
C ILE A 30 -7.43 18.31 -10.09
N GLY A 31 -6.63 19.35 -9.80
CA GLY A 31 -6.22 19.67 -8.44
C GLY A 31 -7.44 19.88 -7.52
N THR A 32 -8.44 20.60 -8.01
CA THR A 32 -9.69 20.88 -7.31
C THR A 32 -10.50 19.60 -7.08
N LEU A 33 -10.69 18.77 -8.11
CA LEU A 33 -11.43 17.50 -7.97
C LEU A 33 -10.78 16.58 -6.94
N LYS A 34 -9.45 16.38 -7.02
CA LYS A 34 -8.70 15.56 -6.06
C LYS A 34 -8.78 16.10 -4.62
N ARG A 35 -8.86 17.42 -4.45
CA ARG A 35 -9.09 18.06 -3.16
C ARG A 35 -10.52 17.78 -2.65
N VAL A 36 -11.53 17.91 -3.50
CA VAL A 36 -12.93 17.63 -3.15
C VAL A 36 -13.09 16.17 -2.74
N ASP A 37 -12.54 15.22 -3.51
CA ASP A 37 -12.59 13.80 -3.19
C ASP A 37 -11.97 13.49 -1.82
N TYR A 38 -10.80 14.07 -1.53
CA TYR A 38 -10.15 13.93 -0.22
C TYR A 38 -11.05 14.44 0.92
N LEU A 39 -11.66 15.61 0.75
CA LEU A 39 -12.54 16.20 1.77
C LEU A 39 -13.81 15.38 1.97
N ILE A 40 -14.39 14.82 0.91
CA ILE A 40 -15.56 13.94 0.99
C ILE A 40 -15.20 12.67 1.77
N GLU A 41 -14.09 12.02 1.42
CA GLU A 41 -13.65 10.79 2.10
C GLU A 41 -13.27 11.06 3.56
N ARG A 42 -12.51 12.13 3.82
CA ARG A 42 -12.21 12.59 5.19
C ARG A 42 -13.49 12.84 5.99
N GLY A 43 -14.50 13.49 5.41
CA GLY A 43 -15.80 13.74 6.05
C GLY A 43 -16.65 12.48 6.29
N ARG A 44 -16.40 11.39 5.56
CA ARG A 44 -17.02 10.08 5.82
C ARG A 44 -16.41 9.35 7.01
N GLY A 45 -15.21 9.77 7.44
CA GLY A 45 -14.53 9.34 8.65
C GLY A 45 -14.26 7.83 8.74
N GLY A 46 -13.96 7.20 7.60
CA GLY A 46 -13.63 5.78 7.55
C GLY A 46 -14.76 4.83 7.97
N ARG A 47 -15.99 5.32 8.16
CA ARG A 47 -17.14 4.55 8.68
C ARG A 47 -17.37 3.25 7.91
N PHE A 48 -17.20 3.29 6.60
CA PHE A 48 -17.29 2.10 5.75
C PHE A 48 -16.25 1.04 6.13
N LEU A 49 -14.98 1.44 6.25
CA LEU A 49 -13.89 0.55 6.66
C LEU A 49 -14.15 -0.02 8.05
N TYR A 50 -14.56 0.80 9.01
CA TYR A 50 -14.86 0.32 10.36
C TYR A 50 -16.03 -0.66 10.42
N SER A 51 -17.06 -0.45 9.60
CA SER A 51 -18.24 -1.31 9.58
C SER A 51 -17.98 -2.66 8.93
N ASN A 52 -17.05 -2.70 7.96
CA ASN A 52 -16.87 -3.83 7.07
C ASN A 52 -15.53 -4.58 7.23
N PHE A 53 -14.49 -3.98 7.80
CA PHE A 53 -13.15 -4.57 7.89
C PHE A 53 -12.79 -4.83 9.35
N ASN A 54 -12.73 -6.10 9.75
CA ASN A 54 -12.33 -6.50 11.10
C ASN A 54 -10.92 -5.98 11.44
N ALA A 55 -10.01 -6.01 10.47
CA ALA A 55 -8.62 -5.55 10.66
C ALA A 55 -8.55 -4.05 10.95
N MET A 56 -9.41 -3.23 10.35
CA MET A 56 -9.44 -1.79 10.63
C MET A 56 -9.90 -1.48 12.05
N ARG A 57 -10.91 -2.22 12.56
CA ARG A 57 -11.29 -2.11 13.97
C ARG A 57 -10.15 -2.53 14.90
N ALA A 58 -9.44 -3.61 14.57
CA ALA A 58 -8.26 -4.04 15.31
C ALA A 58 -7.15 -2.97 15.31
N MET A 59 -6.95 -2.26 14.20
CA MET A 59 -5.95 -1.19 14.08
C MET A 59 -6.15 -0.05 15.07
N SER A 60 -7.40 0.34 15.33
CA SER A 60 -7.69 1.45 16.23
C SER A 60 -7.53 1.12 17.71
N VAL A 61 -7.55 -0.18 18.07
CA VAL A 61 -7.45 -0.62 19.46
C VAL A 61 -6.14 -1.32 19.80
N MET A 62 -5.35 -1.72 18.79
CA MET A 62 -4.13 -2.51 19.02
C MET A 62 -3.10 -1.80 19.89
N ALA A 63 -3.10 -0.46 19.97
CA ALA A 63 -2.25 0.28 20.89
C ALA A 63 -2.53 -0.04 22.37
N PHE A 64 -3.73 -0.52 22.69
CA PHE A 64 -4.23 -0.69 24.06
C PHE A 64 -4.46 -2.16 24.44
N GLU A 65 -4.85 -3.01 23.48
CA GLU A 65 -5.22 -4.40 23.76
C GLU A 65 -4.63 -5.40 22.76
N LYS A 66 -4.68 -6.69 23.11
CA LYS A 66 -4.28 -7.80 22.24
C LYS A 66 -5.53 -8.37 21.57
N MET A 67 -5.55 -8.35 20.25
CA MET A 67 -6.68 -8.84 19.46
C MET A 67 -6.59 -10.34 19.21
N ARG A 68 -7.75 -10.99 19.11
CA ARG A 68 -7.84 -12.34 18.56
C ARG A 68 -7.54 -12.29 17.07
N PRO A 69 -6.73 -13.21 16.52
CA PRO A 69 -6.45 -13.25 15.10
C PRO A 69 -7.71 -13.41 14.26
N ILE A 70 -7.82 -12.60 13.21
CA ILE A 70 -8.82 -12.72 12.14
C ILE A 70 -8.50 -13.94 11.27
N ARG A 71 -7.21 -14.22 11.07
CA ARG A 71 -6.65 -15.32 10.29
C ARG A 71 -6.11 -16.41 11.23
N PRO A 72 -6.87 -17.49 11.49
CA PRO A 72 -6.50 -18.50 12.48
C PRO A 72 -5.13 -19.16 12.27
N ILE A 73 -4.75 -19.43 11.01
CA ILE A 73 -3.54 -20.17 10.66
C ILE A 73 -2.36 -19.21 10.43
N LEU A 74 -2.53 -18.22 9.56
CA LEU A 74 -1.45 -17.30 9.19
C LEU A 74 -1.23 -16.18 10.21
N GLY A 75 -2.26 -15.84 10.98
CA GLY A 75 -2.31 -14.66 11.86
C GLY A 75 -2.42 -13.34 11.09
N ASP A 76 -2.66 -12.22 11.77
CA ASP A 76 -3.00 -10.94 11.11
C ASP A 76 -1.78 -10.12 10.66
N ARG A 77 -0.69 -10.81 10.32
CA ARG A 77 0.57 -10.23 9.91
C ARG A 77 0.95 -10.69 8.51
N VAL A 78 1.31 -9.75 7.64
CA VAL A 78 1.86 -10.01 6.30
C VAL A 78 3.29 -9.49 6.25
N HIS A 79 4.16 -10.19 5.52
CA HIS A 79 5.54 -9.77 5.34
C HIS A 79 5.60 -8.46 4.52
N VAL A 80 6.44 -7.51 4.94
CA VAL A 80 6.50 -6.15 4.37
C VAL A 80 6.82 -6.09 2.89
N THR A 81 7.52 -7.08 2.37
CA THR A 81 7.87 -7.15 0.94
C THR A 81 6.63 -7.19 0.05
N PHE A 82 5.54 -7.83 0.47
CA PHE A 82 4.32 -7.92 -0.35
C PHE A 82 3.68 -6.55 -0.64
N PRO A 83 3.32 -5.72 0.36
CA PRO A 83 2.82 -4.36 0.11
C PRO A 83 3.88 -3.45 -0.53
N VAL A 84 5.18 -3.68 -0.27
CA VAL A 84 6.27 -2.93 -0.93
C VAL A 84 6.33 -3.24 -2.43
N LEU A 85 6.19 -4.51 -2.83
CA LEU A 85 6.14 -4.89 -4.24
C LEU A 85 4.95 -4.27 -4.94
N ARG A 86 3.79 -4.23 -4.28
CA ARG A 86 2.61 -3.52 -4.80
C ARG A 86 2.90 -2.03 -4.98
N PHE A 87 3.45 -1.37 -3.97
CA PHE A 87 3.81 0.03 -4.04
C PHE A 87 4.75 0.30 -5.22
N LEU A 88 5.89 -0.40 -5.26
CA LEU A 88 6.93 -0.20 -6.27
C LEU A 88 6.46 -0.52 -7.70
N SER A 89 5.68 -1.58 -7.87
CA SER A 89 5.12 -1.93 -9.19
C SER A 89 4.06 -0.96 -9.68
N MET A 90 3.30 -0.30 -8.79
CA MET A 90 2.36 0.75 -9.19
C MET A 90 3.11 2.02 -9.61
N VAL A 91 4.10 2.48 -8.84
CA VAL A 91 4.84 3.71 -9.18
C VAL A 91 5.87 3.49 -10.30
N SER A 92 6.31 2.26 -10.57
CA SER A 92 7.14 1.97 -11.75
C SER A 92 6.32 2.00 -13.05
N LEU A 93 5.04 1.62 -13.01
CA LEU A 93 4.12 1.75 -14.14
C LEU A 93 3.63 3.20 -14.31
N TYR A 94 3.31 3.88 -13.20
CA TYR A 94 2.76 5.23 -13.21
C TYR A 94 3.29 6.05 -12.00
N PRO A 95 4.43 6.76 -12.14
CA PRO A 95 5.07 7.48 -11.04
C PRO A 95 4.17 8.50 -10.33
N GLN A 96 3.23 9.12 -11.05
CA GLN A 96 2.30 10.09 -10.47
C GLN A 96 1.34 9.48 -9.44
N PHE A 97 1.22 8.14 -9.41
CA PHE A 97 0.49 7.44 -8.37
C PHE A 97 1.09 7.64 -6.96
N ALA A 98 2.33 8.14 -6.86
CA ALA A 98 2.92 8.59 -5.59
C ALA A 98 2.05 9.64 -4.87
N TYR A 99 1.39 10.54 -5.60
CA TYR A 99 0.47 11.52 -5.02
C TYR A 99 -0.80 10.87 -4.46
N ASP A 100 -1.31 9.84 -5.11
CA ASP A 100 -2.43 9.05 -4.61
C ASP A 100 -2.00 8.26 -3.36
N PHE A 101 -0.83 7.64 -3.36
CA PHE A 101 -0.29 6.99 -2.17
C PHE A 101 -0.13 7.93 -0.97
N TYR A 102 0.32 9.16 -1.20
CA TYR A 102 0.37 10.18 -0.14
C TYR A 102 -1.03 10.50 0.41
N ARG A 103 -2.01 10.77 -0.48
CA ARG A 103 -3.40 11.06 -0.08
C ARG A 103 -4.06 9.89 0.65
N LEU A 104 -3.89 8.68 0.15
CA LEU A 104 -4.42 7.47 0.76
C LEU A 104 -3.76 7.18 2.11
N GLY A 105 -2.46 7.48 2.23
CA GLY A 105 -1.77 7.51 3.51
C GLY A 105 -2.44 8.48 4.48
N LYS A 106 -2.74 9.72 4.06
CA LYS A 106 -3.47 10.71 4.89
C LYS A 106 -4.81 10.18 5.38
N LEU A 107 -5.62 9.61 4.49
CA LEU A 107 -6.91 9.01 4.89
C LEU A 107 -6.71 7.87 5.89
N LEU A 108 -5.75 6.97 5.65
CA LEU A 108 -5.47 5.87 6.56
C LEU A 108 -5.07 6.36 7.97
N GLY A 109 -4.18 7.34 8.04
CA GLY A 109 -3.75 7.94 9.30
C GLY A 109 -4.89 8.66 10.03
N TYR A 110 -5.68 9.44 9.28
CA TYR A 110 -6.85 10.14 9.80
C TYR A 110 -7.87 9.17 10.40
N TYR A 111 -8.23 8.13 9.65
CA TYR A 111 -9.14 7.11 10.11
C TYR A 111 -8.60 6.44 11.37
N GLY A 112 -7.31 6.09 11.42
CA GLY A 112 -6.69 5.45 12.60
C GLY A 112 -6.96 6.18 13.93
N VAL A 113 -7.02 7.51 13.91
CA VAL A 113 -7.37 8.33 15.09
C VAL A 113 -8.87 8.33 15.36
N GLU A 114 -9.71 8.48 14.34
CA GLU A 114 -11.17 8.50 14.52
C GLU A 114 -11.75 7.18 15.04
N GLY A 115 -11.09 6.06 14.74
CA GLY A 115 -11.52 4.75 15.25
C GLY A 115 -11.18 4.50 16.72
N LEU A 116 -10.47 5.41 17.39
CA LEU A 116 -10.08 5.25 18.79
C LEU A 116 -11.32 5.10 19.70
N PRO A 117 -11.29 4.21 20.72
CA PRO A 117 -12.41 4.05 21.64
C PRO A 117 -12.83 5.36 22.30
N THR A 118 -14.14 5.57 22.49
CA THR A 118 -14.69 6.83 23.03
C THR A 118 -14.09 7.22 24.38
N GLY A 119 -13.68 6.25 25.21
CA GLY A 119 -13.01 6.53 26.48
C GLY A 119 -11.56 7.01 26.35
N VAL A 120 -10.84 6.56 25.31
CA VAL A 120 -9.50 7.06 24.94
C VAL A 120 -9.64 8.41 24.28
N PHE A 121 -10.57 8.54 23.33
CA PHE A 121 -10.88 9.81 22.68
C PHE A 121 -11.38 10.85 23.69
N ARG A 122 -12.19 10.47 24.68
CA ARG A 122 -12.64 11.36 25.76
C ARG A 122 -11.51 11.69 26.73
N ARG A 123 -10.58 10.76 27.00
CA ARG A 123 -9.39 11.05 27.82
C ARG A 123 -8.45 12.02 27.12
N LEU A 124 -8.18 11.79 25.83
CA LEU A 124 -7.59 12.77 24.93
C LEU A 124 -8.43 14.04 25.08
N SER A 125 -9.65 14.13 24.59
CA SER A 125 -10.51 15.33 24.60
C SER A 125 -10.59 16.07 25.95
N SER A 126 -10.55 15.37 27.08
CA SER A 126 -10.57 15.95 28.44
C SER A 126 -9.23 16.56 28.85
N ILE A 127 -8.11 15.96 28.41
CA ILE A 127 -6.76 16.56 28.46
C ILE A 127 -6.66 17.69 27.41
N LEU A 128 -7.39 17.58 26.29
CA LEU A 128 -7.48 18.54 25.18
C LEU A 128 -8.34 19.78 25.46
N LYS A 129 -8.57 20.14 26.73
CA LYS A 129 -9.00 21.51 27.05
C LYS A 129 -7.85 22.54 26.91
N GLY A 130 -6.64 22.10 26.55
CA GLY A 130 -5.51 22.95 26.14
C GLY A 130 -5.56 23.33 24.64
N SER A 131 -4.68 24.24 24.21
CA SER A 131 -4.57 24.62 22.79
C SER A 131 -4.16 23.43 21.91
N GLU A 132 -4.46 23.51 20.61
CA GLU A 132 -4.04 22.53 19.60
C GLU A 132 -2.52 22.21 19.68
N THR A 133 -1.72 23.21 20.06
CA THR A 133 -0.27 23.09 20.21
C THR A 133 0.15 22.21 21.39
N GLU A 134 -0.51 22.34 22.54
CA GLU A 134 -0.24 21.54 23.75
C GLU A 134 -0.59 20.06 23.52
N MET A 135 -1.66 19.80 22.76
CA MET A 135 -2.03 18.45 22.36
C MET A 135 -0.93 17.76 21.56
N LEU A 136 -0.38 18.45 20.57
CA LEU A 136 0.63 17.89 19.68
C LEU A 136 1.96 17.63 20.42
N LYS A 137 2.25 18.37 21.49
CA LYS A 137 3.39 18.11 22.38
C LYS A 137 3.13 17.04 23.42
N SER A 138 1.87 16.67 23.64
CA SER A 138 1.50 15.77 24.73
C SER A 138 2.22 14.43 24.62
N ARG A 139 2.97 14.10 25.68
CA ARG A 139 3.65 12.80 25.81
C ARG A 139 2.68 11.63 25.69
N ILE A 140 1.42 11.82 26.09
CA ILE A 140 0.38 10.80 25.97
C ILE A 140 0.06 10.54 24.50
N LEU A 141 -0.19 11.58 23.72
CA LEU A 141 -0.44 11.45 22.28
C LEU A 141 0.76 10.82 21.57
N GLN A 142 1.96 11.33 21.83
CA GLN A 142 3.18 10.81 21.21
C GLN A 142 3.40 9.33 21.56
N ASN A 143 3.16 8.93 22.81
CA ASN A 143 3.26 7.52 23.20
C ASN A 143 2.20 6.64 22.49
N ILE A 144 0.96 7.11 22.34
CA ILE A 144 -0.08 6.37 21.60
C ILE A 144 0.36 6.19 20.15
N LEU A 145 0.83 7.26 19.51
CA LEU A 145 1.25 7.27 18.12
C LEU A 145 2.45 6.33 17.91
N ILE A 146 3.51 6.45 18.72
CA ILE A 146 4.71 5.61 18.64
C ILE A 146 4.37 4.13 18.89
N ASN A 147 3.58 3.83 19.92
CA ASN A 147 3.20 2.45 20.23
C ASN A 147 2.28 1.85 19.16
N GLY A 148 1.31 2.64 18.65
CA GLY A 148 0.45 2.24 17.54
C GLY A 148 1.26 1.94 16.29
N TRP A 149 2.19 2.82 15.92
CA TRP A 149 3.08 2.67 14.77
C TRP A 149 3.92 1.40 14.86
N LYS A 150 4.55 1.17 16.01
CA LYS A 150 5.33 -0.04 16.29
C LYS A 150 4.47 -1.29 16.23
N ARG A 151 3.27 -1.26 16.83
CA ARG A 151 2.35 -2.41 16.82
C ARG A 151 1.80 -2.71 15.44
N VAL A 152 1.53 -1.72 14.60
CA VAL A 152 1.18 -1.95 13.19
C VAL A 152 2.36 -2.56 12.43
N GLY A 153 3.60 -2.36 12.89
CA GLY A 153 4.82 -2.84 12.24
C GLY A 153 5.42 -1.82 11.27
N GLY A 154 5.04 -0.54 11.38
CA GLY A 154 5.47 0.53 10.47
C GLY A 154 6.94 0.95 10.61
N GLY A 155 7.65 0.42 11.62
CA GLY A 155 9.02 0.79 11.99
C GLY A 155 9.09 1.35 13.41
N ILE A 156 10.20 1.98 13.75
CA ILE A 156 10.42 2.62 15.06
C ILE A 156 10.34 4.13 14.84
N LEU A 157 9.22 4.72 15.28
CA LEU A 157 8.95 6.14 15.13
C LEU A 157 9.37 6.89 16.41
N GLU A 158 9.99 8.04 16.24
CA GLU A 158 10.39 8.93 17.34
C GLU A 158 9.95 10.37 17.04
N PHE A 159 9.47 11.05 18.07
CA PHE A 159 9.16 12.47 18.01
C PHE A 159 10.43 13.27 18.31
N ILE A 160 10.78 14.21 17.43
CA ILE A 160 11.97 15.05 17.60
C ILE A 160 11.57 16.33 18.34
N ASP A 161 10.75 17.17 17.71
CA ASP A 161 10.30 18.44 18.27
C ASP A 161 9.03 18.98 17.61
N PHE A 162 8.53 20.08 18.17
CA PHE A 162 7.48 20.89 17.59
C PHE A 162 7.84 22.39 17.71
N ASP A 163 8.01 23.03 16.56
CA ASP A 163 8.20 24.48 16.42
C ASP A 163 6.82 25.14 16.27
N GLU A 164 6.29 25.67 17.38
CA GLU A 164 4.97 26.33 17.40
C GLU A 164 4.89 27.56 16.50
N ARG A 165 5.98 28.32 16.38
CA ARG A 165 5.99 29.55 15.58
C ARG A 165 5.80 29.23 14.10
N LYS A 166 6.33 28.10 13.65
CA LYS A 166 6.21 27.63 12.26
C LYS A 166 5.07 26.62 12.07
N GLY A 167 4.43 26.17 13.14
CA GLY A 167 3.49 25.05 13.10
C GLY A 167 4.12 23.76 12.55
N ARG A 168 5.41 23.52 12.83
CA ARG A 168 6.20 22.42 12.23
C ARG A 168 6.54 21.34 13.26
N LEU A 169 6.06 20.12 13.05
CA LEU A 169 6.45 18.92 13.81
C LEU A 169 7.56 18.17 13.08
N ARG A 170 8.49 17.56 13.83
CA ARG A 170 9.50 16.68 13.24
C ARG A 170 9.47 15.29 13.85
N TYR A 171 9.54 14.30 12.96
CA TYR A 171 9.56 12.88 13.31
C TYR A 171 10.74 12.18 12.64
N MET A 172 11.34 11.24 13.37
CA MET A 172 12.31 10.28 12.84
C MET A 172 11.65 8.91 12.73
N LEU A 173 11.91 8.19 11.64
CA LEU A 173 11.49 6.82 11.45
C LEU A 173 12.68 5.92 11.10
N LEU A 174 13.02 5.07 12.05
CA LEU A 174 14.01 4.01 11.87
C LEU A 174 13.32 2.75 11.31
N LYS A 175 14.04 2.01 10.47
CA LYS A 175 13.60 0.70 9.93
C LYS A 175 12.20 0.75 9.29
N SER A 176 12.02 1.70 8.36
CA SER A 176 10.79 1.86 7.58
C SER A 176 10.31 0.53 7.00
N ALA A 177 8.99 0.30 7.06
CA ALA A 177 8.34 -0.84 6.43
C ALA A 177 8.30 -0.75 4.89
N ILE A 178 8.51 0.44 4.31
CA ILE A 178 8.38 0.66 2.87
C ILE A 178 9.72 0.53 2.16
N PHE A 179 10.77 1.11 2.74
CA PHE A 179 12.10 1.09 2.12
C PHE A 179 13.15 0.61 3.12
N PRO A 180 13.76 -0.57 2.88
CA PRO A 180 14.98 -0.91 3.59
C PRO A 180 16.09 0.09 3.21
N PRO A 181 17.06 0.36 4.11
CA PRO A 181 18.19 1.21 3.80
C PRO A 181 18.90 0.80 2.50
N GLY A 182 19.25 1.77 1.67
CA GLY A 182 20.06 1.54 0.46
C GLY A 182 20.07 2.75 -0.46
N LYS A 183 21.14 2.92 -1.26
CA LYS A 183 21.32 4.05 -2.19
C LYS A 183 20.67 3.75 -3.55
N ARG A 184 19.34 3.61 -3.59
CA ARG A 184 18.60 3.25 -4.83
C ARG A 184 17.76 4.39 -5.39
N LEU A 185 17.45 5.37 -4.56
CA LEU A 185 16.59 6.49 -4.91
C LEU A 185 17.39 7.80 -4.92
N SER A 186 17.04 8.66 -5.86
CA SER A 186 17.55 10.03 -5.97
C SER A 186 16.81 11.01 -5.06
N HIS A 187 15.57 10.68 -4.70
CA HIS A 187 14.69 11.52 -3.89
C HIS A 187 13.93 10.68 -2.85
N PRO A 188 13.37 11.31 -1.81
CA PRO A 188 12.54 10.64 -0.81
C PRO A 188 11.29 9.99 -1.39
N ALA A 189 10.83 8.89 -0.79
CA ALA A 189 9.78 8.04 -1.35
C ALA A 189 8.79 7.44 -0.35
N CYS A 190 8.87 7.78 0.95
CA CYS A 190 7.98 7.23 1.98
C CYS A 190 6.60 7.90 1.97
N PHE A 191 5.97 8.01 0.80
CA PHE A 191 4.73 8.78 0.58
C PHE A 191 3.58 8.31 1.46
N ILE A 192 3.39 6.99 1.61
CA ILE A 192 2.30 6.43 2.43
C ILE A 192 2.52 6.75 3.91
N GLN A 193 3.74 6.59 4.41
CA GLN A 193 4.06 6.81 5.83
C GLN A 193 4.02 8.29 6.20
N MET A 194 4.58 9.14 5.35
CA MET A 194 4.48 10.60 5.48
C MET A 194 3.02 11.05 5.44
N GLY A 195 2.23 10.50 4.50
CA GLY A 195 0.79 10.74 4.42
C GLY A 195 0.08 10.32 5.70
N ALA A 196 0.32 9.10 6.20
CA ALA A 196 -0.29 8.60 7.43
C ALA A 196 0.03 9.47 8.65
N LEU A 197 1.28 9.94 8.80
CA LEU A 197 1.61 10.91 9.84
C LEU A 197 0.82 12.20 9.67
N CYS A 198 0.77 12.78 8.47
CA CYS A 198 -0.02 13.97 8.20
C CYS A 198 -1.50 13.77 8.58
N GLY A 199 -2.10 12.64 8.18
CA GLY A 199 -3.48 12.30 8.48
C GLY A 199 -3.78 12.21 9.96
N ILE A 200 -2.89 11.59 10.74
CA ILE A 200 -2.99 11.55 12.20
C ILE A 200 -2.99 12.97 12.77
N ILE A 201 -2.05 13.82 12.32
CA ILE A 201 -1.97 15.21 12.78
C ILE A 201 -3.22 16.00 12.37
N GLU A 202 -3.81 15.78 11.19
CA GLU A 202 -5.06 16.43 10.78
C GLU A 202 -6.25 16.04 11.65
N ALA A 203 -6.38 14.75 11.99
CA ALA A 203 -7.45 14.26 12.85
C ALA A 203 -7.36 14.81 14.26
N VAL A 204 -6.13 14.95 14.76
CA VAL A 204 -5.83 15.46 16.10
C VAL A 204 -6.03 16.97 16.15
N SER A 205 -5.38 17.73 15.25
CA SER A 205 -5.39 19.19 15.29
C SER A 205 -6.63 19.84 14.69
N GLY A 206 -7.41 19.12 13.87
CA GLY A 206 -8.49 19.70 13.07
C GLY A 206 -8.01 20.48 11.83
N LYS A 207 -6.74 20.86 11.78
CA LYS A 207 -6.10 21.58 10.66
C LYS A 207 -5.70 20.67 9.52
N PHE A 208 -5.27 21.26 8.41
CA PHE A 208 -4.58 20.52 7.36
C PHE A 208 -3.11 20.32 7.71
N CYS A 209 -2.52 19.25 7.20
CA CYS A 209 -1.12 18.91 7.45
C CYS A 209 -0.42 18.52 6.15
N GLU A 210 0.71 19.16 5.88
CA GLU A 210 1.58 18.89 4.73
C GLU A 210 2.90 18.31 5.20
N GLY A 211 3.34 17.23 4.55
CA GLY A 211 4.54 16.52 4.93
C GLY A 211 5.65 16.69 3.90
N ILE A 212 6.87 16.84 4.38
CA ILE A 212 8.10 16.77 3.59
C ILE A 212 9.00 15.73 4.24
N GLU A 213 9.47 14.76 3.46
CA GLU A 213 10.52 13.84 3.89
C GLU A 213 11.88 14.47 3.56
N THR A 214 12.70 14.76 4.57
CA THR A 214 14.00 15.47 4.41
C THR A 214 15.19 14.52 4.38
N LYS A 215 15.02 13.31 4.90
CA LYS A 215 15.97 12.18 4.81
C LYS A 215 15.21 10.92 4.48
N CYS A 216 15.80 10.03 3.70
CA CYS A 216 15.14 8.79 3.28
C CYS A 216 16.09 7.59 3.32
N ALA A 217 15.67 6.53 3.99
CA ALA A 217 16.42 5.27 4.00
C ALA A 217 16.66 4.72 2.58
N GLY A 218 15.72 4.93 1.65
CA GLY A 218 15.85 4.54 0.25
C GLY A 218 16.84 5.37 -0.58
N MET A 219 17.30 6.51 -0.05
CA MET A 219 18.43 7.28 -0.58
C MET A 219 19.78 6.87 0.05
N GLY A 220 19.74 6.01 1.08
CA GLY A 220 20.90 5.56 1.83
C GLY A 220 21.13 6.29 3.15
N ASP A 221 20.20 7.15 3.57
CA ASP A 221 20.22 7.73 4.92
C ASP A 221 20.01 6.64 5.98
N PRO A 222 20.52 6.82 7.21
CA PRO A 222 20.33 5.85 8.29
C PRO A 222 18.86 5.71 8.75
N TYR A 223 18.03 6.72 8.48
CA TYR A 223 16.62 6.79 8.85
C TYR A 223 15.86 7.71 7.89
N CYS A 224 14.52 7.66 7.97
CA CYS A 224 13.66 8.65 7.35
C CYS A 224 13.37 9.79 8.33
N GLU A 225 13.39 11.03 7.87
CA GLU A 225 13.02 12.21 8.68
C GLU A 225 11.87 12.94 8.00
N PHE A 226 10.83 13.25 8.76
CA PHE A 226 9.62 13.92 8.26
C PHE A 226 9.41 15.25 8.98
N GLU A 227 9.21 16.30 8.20
CA GLU A 227 8.73 17.60 8.68
C GLU A 227 7.26 17.77 8.29
N LEU A 228 6.40 18.01 9.28
CA LEU A 228 4.96 18.13 9.11
C LEU A 228 4.50 19.53 9.45
N TYR A 229 3.84 20.21 8.52
CA TYR A 229 3.44 21.61 8.61
C TYR A 229 1.93 21.75 8.73
N LEU A 230 1.46 22.37 9.80
CA LEU A 230 0.05 22.72 9.98
C LEU A 230 -0.34 23.87 9.05
N ARG A 231 -1.50 23.75 8.42
CA ARG A 231 -2.07 24.73 7.49
C ARG A 231 -3.56 24.92 7.76
N ASP A 232 -4.04 26.14 7.55
CA ASP A 232 -5.48 26.43 7.58
C ASP A 232 -6.18 25.99 6.29
N GLU A 233 -5.42 25.88 5.19
CA GLU A 233 -5.90 25.40 3.90
C GLU A 233 -5.17 24.15 3.43
N MET A 234 -5.88 23.30 2.68
CA MET A 234 -5.27 22.15 2.02
C MET A 234 -4.43 22.64 0.84
N GLY A 235 -3.11 22.51 0.95
CA GLY A 235 -2.22 22.69 -0.20
C GLY A 235 -1.92 21.38 -0.91
N HIS A 236 -0.94 21.45 -1.82
CA HIS A 236 -0.52 20.33 -2.65
C HIS A 236 0.81 19.80 -2.15
N PRO A 237 0.99 18.47 -2.04
CA PRO A 237 2.28 17.90 -1.66
C PRO A 237 3.38 18.33 -2.63
N GLY A 238 4.41 19.02 -2.12
CA GLY A 238 5.55 19.53 -2.87
C GLY A 238 6.75 18.59 -2.85
N PHE A 239 6.57 17.30 -3.14
CA PHE A 239 7.69 16.36 -3.27
C PHE A 239 8.02 16.06 -4.73
N GLU A 240 9.30 15.83 -5.00
CA GLU A 240 9.80 15.48 -6.31
C GLU A 240 9.48 14.03 -6.66
N LEU A 241 9.02 13.80 -7.89
CA LEU A 241 8.72 12.47 -8.37
C LEU A 241 9.99 11.75 -8.80
N ILE A 242 10.10 10.51 -8.39
CA ILE A 242 11.19 9.62 -8.79
C ILE A 242 10.84 9.01 -10.16
N GLY A 243 11.86 8.84 -11.01
CA GLY A 243 11.70 8.22 -12.31
C GLY A 243 11.35 6.74 -12.23
N LYS A 244 10.53 6.26 -13.18
CA LYS A 244 10.07 4.86 -13.26
C LYS A 244 11.17 3.81 -13.14
N GLU A 245 12.35 4.07 -13.71
CA GLU A 245 13.47 3.11 -13.70
C GLU A 245 14.05 2.90 -12.30
N GLN A 246 14.10 3.93 -11.45
CA GLN A 246 14.59 3.79 -10.07
C GLN A 246 13.61 2.97 -9.21
N PHE A 247 12.30 3.11 -9.44
CA PHE A 247 11.32 2.25 -8.80
C PHE A 247 11.42 0.81 -9.29
N LYS A 248 11.65 0.59 -10.59
CA LYS A 248 11.88 -0.74 -11.16
C LYS A 248 13.13 -1.40 -10.58
N MET A 249 14.25 -0.67 -10.49
CA MET A 249 15.48 -1.16 -9.85
C MET A 249 15.26 -1.52 -8.38
N SER A 250 14.48 -0.71 -7.66
CA SER A 250 14.11 -0.99 -6.27
C SER A 250 13.23 -2.23 -6.17
N MET A 251 12.30 -2.43 -7.11
CA MET A 251 11.45 -3.62 -7.16
C MET A 251 12.27 -4.89 -7.42
N ASP A 252 13.17 -4.86 -8.40
CA ASP A 252 14.09 -5.97 -8.71
C ASP A 252 14.95 -6.34 -7.50
N PHE A 253 15.45 -5.33 -6.76
CA PHE A 253 16.16 -5.57 -5.50
C PHE A 253 15.30 -6.33 -4.49
N ILE A 254 14.05 -5.91 -4.25
CA ILE A 254 13.15 -6.59 -3.32
C ILE A 254 12.82 -8.02 -3.78
N ILE A 255 12.65 -8.24 -5.08
CA ILE A 255 12.41 -9.59 -5.62
C ILE A 255 13.64 -10.48 -5.40
N ASN A 256 14.86 -9.97 -5.62
CA ASN A 256 16.08 -10.74 -5.37
C ASN A 256 16.23 -11.11 -3.89
N GLU A 257 15.94 -10.19 -2.96
CA GLU A 257 15.97 -10.50 -1.53
C GLU A 257 14.95 -11.60 -1.15
N LEU A 258 13.80 -11.66 -1.83
CA LEU A 258 12.82 -12.75 -1.68
C LEU A 258 13.34 -14.08 -2.24
N ILE A 259 14.00 -14.05 -3.40
CA ILE A 259 14.58 -15.24 -4.04
C ILE A 259 15.71 -15.83 -3.20
N GLU A 260 16.51 -14.99 -2.56
CA GLU A 260 17.59 -15.35 -1.63
C GLU A 260 17.07 -15.78 -0.24
N GLU A 261 15.75 -15.74 -0.01
CA GLU A 261 15.10 -16.09 1.26
C GLU A 261 15.69 -15.35 2.48
N ARG A 262 16.09 -14.08 2.28
CA ARG A 262 16.67 -13.29 3.38
C ARG A 262 15.63 -13.03 4.47
N LYS A 263 16.03 -13.32 5.69
CA LYS A 263 15.24 -13.08 6.91
C LYS A 263 15.80 -11.88 7.66
N ASP A 264 14.93 -11.23 8.43
CA ASP A 264 15.26 -10.11 9.32
C ASP A 264 15.84 -8.89 8.59
N ILE A 265 15.24 -8.54 7.44
CA ILE A 265 15.56 -7.35 6.65
C ILE A 265 15.51 -6.10 7.54
N ARG A 266 14.52 -6.04 8.45
CA ARG A 266 14.34 -4.98 9.44
C ARG A 266 14.62 -5.51 10.85
N LYS A 267 15.92 -5.68 11.16
CA LYS A 267 16.38 -5.97 12.53
C LYS A 267 15.63 -5.13 13.58
N ASP A 268 15.24 -5.78 14.67
CA ASP A 268 14.51 -5.24 15.83
C ASP A 268 13.05 -4.79 15.58
N ALA A 269 12.74 -4.29 14.38
CA ALA A 269 11.37 -3.93 13.99
C ALA A 269 10.56 -5.15 13.48
N GLY A 270 11.25 -6.20 13.03
CA GLY A 270 10.67 -7.39 12.41
C GLY A 270 10.16 -7.13 10.99
N ASP A 271 9.95 -8.16 10.18
CA ASP A 271 9.58 -7.98 8.76
C ASP A 271 8.09 -8.04 8.48
N TYR A 272 7.25 -7.80 9.48
CA TYR A 272 5.81 -7.96 9.35
C TYR A 272 5.05 -6.68 9.67
N ILE A 273 4.01 -6.41 8.88
CA ILE A 273 3.00 -5.39 9.18
C ILE A 273 1.65 -6.05 9.42
N HIS A 274 0.78 -5.35 10.14
CA HIS A 274 -0.60 -5.79 10.34
C HIS A 274 -1.41 -5.63 9.05
N ILE A 275 -2.26 -6.61 8.74
CA ILE A 275 -3.03 -6.63 7.47
C ILE A 275 -4.00 -5.46 7.31
N SER A 276 -4.34 -4.75 8.40
CA SER A 276 -5.23 -3.58 8.35
C SER A 276 -4.77 -2.49 7.39
N VAL A 277 -3.47 -2.25 7.32
CA VAL A 277 -2.88 -1.23 6.43
C VAL A 277 -3.11 -1.65 4.98
N ASP A 278 -2.73 -2.87 4.63
CA ASP A 278 -2.80 -3.36 3.26
C ASP A 278 -4.25 -3.58 2.80
N GLN A 279 -5.14 -4.07 3.67
CA GLN A 279 -6.58 -4.19 3.37
C GLN A 279 -7.23 -2.83 3.10
N ALA A 280 -6.98 -1.85 3.96
CA ALA A 280 -7.58 -0.53 3.81
C ALA A 280 -7.07 0.17 2.55
N LEU A 281 -5.75 0.17 2.33
CA LEU A 281 -5.16 0.72 1.11
C LEU A 281 -5.68 -0.01 -0.13
N ASN A 282 -5.77 -1.34 -0.10
CA ASN A 282 -6.29 -2.12 -1.22
C ASN A 282 -7.72 -1.70 -1.58
N TYR A 283 -8.62 -1.67 -0.59
CA TYR A 283 -9.99 -1.24 -0.80
C TYR A 283 -10.05 0.18 -1.36
N MET A 284 -9.34 1.13 -0.74
CA MET A 284 -9.36 2.52 -1.19
C MET A 284 -8.83 2.66 -2.61
N ILE A 285 -7.75 1.96 -2.98
CA ILE A 285 -7.23 2.00 -4.36
C ILE A 285 -8.26 1.46 -5.35
N LEU A 286 -8.83 0.29 -5.08
CA LEU A 286 -9.75 -0.37 -6.01
C LEU A 286 -11.10 0.36 -6.12
N SER A 287 -11.50 1.14 -5.12
CA SER A 287 -12.75 1.90 -5.12
C SER A 287 -12.63 3.27 -5.81
N LEU A 288 -11.42 3.78 -6.06
CA LEU A 288 -11.22 5.09 -6.72
C LEU A 288 -11.74 5.11 -8.15
N SER A 289 -11.34 4.14 -8.98
CA SER A 289 -11.84 4.04 -10.37
C SER A 289 -11.50 2.69 -11.01
N LYS A 290 -12.16 2.38 -12.13
CA LYS A 290 -11.81 1.22 -12.96
C LYS A 290 -10.35 1.24 -13.43
N GLY A 291 -9.78 2.43 -13.66
CA GLY A 291 -8.37 2.58 -14.03
C GLY A 291 -7.41 2.12 -12.93
N HIS A 292 -7.76 2.35 -11.66
CA HIS A 292 -6.98 1.85 -10.52
C HIS A 292 -7.04 0.34 -10.37
N VAL A 293 -8.20 -0.27 -10.69
CA VAL A 293 -8.32 -1.74 -10.74
C VAL A 293 -7.41 -2.31 -11.83
N VAL A 294 -7.41 -1.72 -13.02
CA VAL A 294 -6.52 -2.10 -14.12
C VAL A 294 -5.05 -1.93 -13.73
N LEU A 295 -4.66 -0.78 -13.19
CA LEU A 295 -3.30 -0.54 -12.70
C LEU A 295 -2.90 -1.59 -11.66
N SER A 296 -3.78 -1.89 -10.70
CA SER A 296 -3.50 -2.90 -9.66
C SER A 296 -3.30 -4.29 -10.23
N ARG A 297 -4.03 -4.69 -11.29
CA ARG A 297 -3.82 -5.96 -11.96
C ARG A 297 -2.48 -5.99 -12.69
N TRP A 298 -2.19 -4.95 -13.48
CA TRP A 298 -0.94 -4.84 -14.25
C TRP A 298 0.30 -4.77 -13.36
N SER A 299 0.21 -4.08 -12.23
CA SER A 299 1.24 -4.09 -11.19
C SER A 299 1.52 -5.50 -10.68
N GLY A 300 0.46 -6.29 -10.43
CA GLY A 300 0.60 -7.70 -10.06
C GLY A 300 1.25 -8.53 -11.16
N ARG A 301 0.81 -8.35 -12.41
CA ARG A 301 1.37 -9.05 -13.58
C ARG A 301 2.87 -8.78 -13.73
N LEU A 302 3.28 -7.52 -13.64
CA LEU A 302 4.68 -7.13 -13.69
C LEU A 302 5.51 -7.82 -12.60
N VAL A 303 5.00 -7.89 -11.37
CA VAL A 303 5.67 -8.58 -10.26
C VAL A 303 5.78 -10.08 -10.53
N GLY A 304 4.68 -10.73 -10.96
CA GLY A 304 4.66 -12.15 -11.27
C GLY A 304 5.62 -12.54 -12.39
N GLU A 305 5.63 -11.78 -13.49
CA GLU A 305 6.56 -11.98 -14.60
C GLU A 305 8.01 -11.87 -14.12
N ARG A 306 8.30 -10.82 -13.33
CA ARG A 306 9.67 -10.54 -12.91
C ARG A 306 10.21 -11.54 -11.89
N MET A 307 9.36 -12.03 -10.99
CA MET A 307 9.70 -13.11 -10.06
C MET A 307 10.11 -14.39 -10.80
N ILE A 308 9.29 -14.84 -11.75
CA ILE A 308 9.56 -16.05 -12.53
C ILE A 308 10.81 -15.89 -13.39
N GLU A 309 10.98 -14.72 -14.02
CA GLU A 309 12.17 -14.42 -14.81
C GLU A 309 13.46 -14.45 -13.98
N LEU A 310 13.49 -13.76 -12.83
CA LEU A 310 14.69 -13.69 -11.99
C LEU A 310 15.00 -15.02 -11.30
N LYS A 311 13.98 -15.80 -10.94
CA LYS A 311 14.17 -17.14 -10.37
C LYS A 311 14.60 -18.17 -11.43
N GLY A 312 14.37 -17.89 -12.72
CA GLY A 312 14.69 -18.80 -13.82
C GLY A 312 13.71 -19.96 -13.97
N ILE A 313 12.45 -19.77 -13.60
CA ILE A 313 11.41 -20.80 -13.72
C ILE A 313 10.86 -20.84 -15.14
N GLY A 314 10.90 -22.01 -15.77
CA GLY A 314 10.55 -22.20 -17.19
C GLY A 314 9.32 -23.07 -17.45
N ASN A 315 8.52 -23.40 -16.42
CA ASN A 315 7.27 -24.16 -16.58
C ASN A 315 6.21 -23.74 -15.55
N ILE A 316 4.95 -24.01 -15.86
CA ILE A 316 3.80 -23.57 -15.07
C ILE A 316 3.69 -24.27 -13.71
N PHE A 317 4.15 -25.51 -13.58
CA PHE A 317 4.03 -26.29 -12.35
C PHE A 317 4.94 -25.70 -11.27
N ASP A 318 6.22 -25.54 -11.60
CA ASP A 318 7.21 -24.91 -10.73
C ASP A 318 6.83 -23.46 -10.40
N ALA A 319 6.23 -22.74 -11.34
CA ALA A 319 5.75 -21.38 -11.10
C ALA A 319 4.64 -21.35 -10.05
N LEU A 320 3.63 -22.23 -10.16
CA LEU A 320 2.54 -22.31 -9.19
C LEU A 320 3.01 -22.83 -7.82
N ASP A 321 3.95 -23.78 -7.78
CA ASP A 321 4.54 -24.28 -6.54
C ASP A 321 5.40 -23.23 -5.84
N TYR A 322 6.19 -22.49 -6.61
CA TYR A 322 6.94 -21.34 -6.11
C TYR A 322 6.01 -20.29 -5.52
N LEU A 323 4.94 -19.90 -6.24
CA LEU A 323 3.99 -18.91 -5.75
C LEU A 323 3.22 -19.39 -4.50
N SER A 324 2.82 -20.67 -4.45
CA SER A 324 2.18 -21.25 -3.26
C SER A 324 3.09 -21.13 -2.03
N THR A 325 4.35 -21.55 -2.17
CA THR A 325 5.36 -21.48 -1.11
C THR A 325 5.62 -20.04 -0.70
N LEU A 326 5.77 -19.14 -1.67
CA LEU A 326 6.01 -17.72 -1.44
C LEU A 326 4.83 -17.06 -0.71
N PHE A 327 3.59 -17.30 -1.15
CA PHE A 327 2.40 -16.75 -0.52
C PHE A 327 2.23 -17.25 0.92
N GLN A 328 2.53 -18.52 1.19
CA GLN A 328 2.54 -19.07 2.53
C GLN A 328 3.60 -18.38 3.41
N ASN A 329 4.84 -18.28 2.92
CA ASN A 329 5.97 -17.69 3.65
C ASN A 329 5.76 -16.19 3.93
N LEU A 330 5.22 -15.45 2.97
CA LEU A 330 4.90 -14.03 3.13
C LEU A 330 3.58 -13.79 3.88
N LYS A 331 2.84 -14.86 4.20
CA LYS A 331 1.51 -14.82 4.82
C LYS A 331 0.50 -14.01 4.01
N VAL A 332 0.55 -14.16 2.69
CA VAL A 332 -0.40 -13.56 1.73
C VAL A 332 -1.70 -14.35 1.73
N GLY A 333 -1.63 -15.67 1.80
CA GLY A 333 -2.78 -16.58 1.81
C GLY A 333 -2.31 -18.02 1.64
N ILE A 334 -3.20 -18.96 1.95
CA ILE A 334 -2.95 -20.40 1.81
C ILE A 334 -3.48 -20.80 0.43
N MET A 335 -2.57 -21.13 -0.49
CA MET A 335 -2.88 -21.36 -1.89
C MET A 335 -2.98 -22.85 -2.21
N GLU A 336 -4.07 -23.25 -2.83
CA GLU A 336 -4.30 -24.56 -3.41
C GLU A 336 -4.53 -24.41 -4.92
N LYS A 337 -4.10 -25.41 -5.70
CA LYS A 337 -4.22 -25.40 -7.16
C LYS A 337 -4.88 -26.68 -7.65
N GLU A 338 -5.76 -26.54 -8.62
CA GLU A 338 -6.39 -27.64 -9.35
C GLU A 338 -6.08 -27.48 -10.83
N LEU A 339 -5.49 -28.50 -11.43
CA LEU A 339 -5.03 -28.48 -12.82
C LEU A 339 -6.04 -29.24 -13.68
N LEU A 340 -6.91 -28.51 -14.39
CA LEU A 340 -7.86 -29.09 -15.33
C LEU A 340 -7.39 -28.84 -16.78
N PRO A 341 -7.77 -29.72 -17.73
CA PRO A 341 -7.33 -29.61 -19.13
C PRO A 341 -7.57 -28.26 -19.81
N ASP A 342 -8.64 -27.54 -19.43
CA ASP A 342 -9.06 -26.29 -20.08
C ASP A 342 -8.98 -25.06 -19.15
N VAL A 343 -8.63 -25.25 -17.87
CA VAL A 343 -8.56 -24.18 -16.87
C VAL A 343 -7.70 -24.62 -15.67
N ILE A 344 -6.91 -23.70 -15.13
CA ILE A 344 -6.29 -23.91 -13.82
C ILE A 344 -7.11 -23.19 -12.77
N GLY A 345 -7.63 -23.93 -11.80
CA GLY A 345 -8.30 -23.39 -10.63
C GLY A 345 -7.27 -23.07 -9.54
N VAL A 346 -7.35 -21.87 -8.97
CA VAL A 346 -6.54 -21.49 -7.80
C VAL A 346 -7.48 -21.05 -6.68
N LYS A 347 -7.37 -21.71 -5.53
CA LYS A 347 -8.09 -21.36 -4.30
C LYS A 347 -7.11 -20.72 -3.32
N ILE A 348 -7.53 -19.64 -2.68
CA ILE A 348 -6.75 -18.95 -1.64
C ILE A 348 -7.63 -18.75 -0.41
N GLU A 349 -7.27 -19.43 0.67
CA GLU A 349 -7.81 -19.20 2.02
C GLU A 349 -6.96 -18.15 2.75
N GLU A 350 -7.53 -17.56 3.81
CA GLU A 350 -6.86 -16.58 4.66
C GLU A 350 -6.13 -15.44 3.90
N SER A 351 -6.72 -15.04 2.76
CA SER A 351 -6.20 -13.97 1.90
C SER A 351 -6.00 -12.67 2.69
N VAL A 352 -4.82 -12.09 2.55
CA VAL A 352 -4.41 -10.83 3.18
C VAL A 352 -5.40 -9.70 2.88
N TYR A 353 -6.00 -9.69 1.68
CA TYR A 353 -6.87 -8.60 1.25
C TYR A 353 -8.32 -8.69 1.72
N SER A 354 -8.82 -9.89 1.99
CA SER A 354 -10.26 -10.12 2.15
C SER A 354 -10.65 -10.87 3.43
N SER A 355 -9.69 -11.48 4.15
CA SER A 355 -9.97 -12.14 5.43
C SER A 355 -10.56 -11.18 6.45
N GLY A 356 -11.69 -11.56 7.05
CA GLY A 356 -12.42 -10.73 8.02
C GLY A 356 -13.03 -9.46 7.43
N VAL A 357 -13.20 -9.40 6.11
CA VAL A 357 -14.01 -8.38 5.44
C VAL A 357 -15.43 -8.92 5.29
N LYS A 358 -16.44 -8.12 5.65
CA LYS A 358 -17.84 -8.45 5.41
C LYS A 358 -18.14 -8.50 3.91
N ASN A 359 -19.28 -9.07 3.54
CA ASN A 359 -19.75 -8.98 2.17
C ASN A 359 -20.02 -7.50 1.78
N ILE A 360 -19.10 -6.93 1.01
CA ILE A 360 -19.16 -5.59 0.44
C ILE A 360 -19.44 -5.63 -1.08
N ASN A 361 -19.81 -6.80 -1.62
CA ASN A 361 -20.07 -7.06 -3.03
C ASN A 361 -18.90 -6.63 -3.93
N MET A 362 -17.67 -6.87 -3.48
CA MET A 362 -16.45 -6.48 -4.17
C MET A 362 -15.39 -7.57 -4.09
N LYS A 363 -14.67 -7.74 -5.20
CA LYS A 363 -13.52 -8.64 -5.29
C LYS A 363 -12.24 -7.85 -5.05
N LEU A 364 -11.47 -8.26 -4.06
CA LEU A 364 -10.34 -7.49 -3.54
C LEU A 364 -8.99 -8.03 -3.98
N CYS A 365 -8.89 -9.25 -4.52
CA CYS A 365 -7.62 -9.90 -4.80
C CYS A 365 -7.08 -9.63 -6.22
N THR A 366 -7.33 -8.43 -6.75
CA THR A 366 -6.92 -8.04 -8.11
C THR A 366 -5.40 -8.06 -8.32
N PHE A 367 -4.61 -7.63 -7.33
CA PHE A 367 -3.14 -7.67 -7.39
C PHE A 367 -2.62 -9.12 -7.40
N ILE A 368 -3.22 -10.02 -6.61
CA ILE A 368 -2.87 -11.45 -6.57
C ILE A 368 -3.21 -12.12 -7.91
N ALA A 369 -4.39 -11.83 -8.49
CA ALA A 369 -4.75 -12.29 -9.83
C ALA A 369 -3.72 -11.85 -10.89
N GLY A 370 -3.22 -10.61 -10.78
CA GLY A 370 -2.13 -10.11 -11.60
C GLY A 370 -0.86 -10.95 -11.44
N ILE A 371 -0.42 -11.22 -10.20
CA ILE A 371 0.79 -12.03 -9.94
C ILE A 371 0.68 -13.42 -10.59
N LEU A 372 -0.47 -14.08 -10.41
CA LEU A 372 -0.74 -15.39 -11.04
C LEU A 372 -0.66 -15.29 -12.57
N GLU A 373 -1.29 -14.27 -13.17
CA GLU A 373 -1.28 -14.05 -14.62
C GLU A 373 0.14 -13.87 -15.15
N GLY A 374 0.92 -13.01 -14.50
CA GLY A 374 2.29 -12.73 -14.93
C GLY A 374 3.22 -13.93 -14.80
N ALA A 375 3.06 -14.71 -13.72
CA ALA A 375 3.85 -15.91 -13.51
C ALA A 375 3.55 -16.99 -14.55
N LEU A 376 2.26 -17.23 -14.84
CA LEU A 376 1.83 -18.19 -15.87
C LEU A 376 2.28 -17.76 -17.26
N HIS A 377 2.11 -16.48 -17.60
CA HIS A 377 2.59 -15.91 -18.86
C HIS A 377 4.08 -16.11 -19.03
N ARG A 378 4.88 -15.74 -18.03
CA ARG A 378 6.34 -15.82 -18.14
C ARG A 378 6.86 -17.26 -18.22
N SER A 379 6.26 -18.17 -17.45
CA SER A 379 6.71 -19.56 -17.36
C SER A 379 6.30 -20.43 -18.54
N SER A 380 5.16 -20.13 -19.18
CA SER A 380 4.67 -20.89 -20.34
C SER A 380 4.96 -20.25 -21.69
N ARG A 381 5.18 -18.93 -21.73
CA ARG A 381 5.20 -18.09 -22.95
C ARG A 381 3.85 -18.03 -23.69
N GLU A 382 2.77 -18.44 -23.06
CA GLU A 382 1.40 -18.29 -23.56
C GLU A 382 0.73 -17.04 -22.98
N ASP A 383 -0.29 -16.52 -23.64
CA ASP A 383 -1.12 -15.46 -23.08
C ASP A 383 -2.16 -16.04 -22.12
N TRP A 384 -2.18 -15.51 -20.89
CA TRP A 384 -3.09 -15.92 -19.83
C TRP A 384 -4.04 -14.80 -19.41
N VAL A 385 -5.24 -15.18 -19.01
CA VAL A 385 -6.23 -14.33 -18.33
C VAL A 385 -6.62 -15.00 -17.02
N VAL A 386 -6.36 -14.30 -15.90
CA VAL A 386 -6.74 -14.79 -14.56
C VAL A 386 -7.93 -14.02 -14.02
N LYS A 387 -9.06 -14.68 -13.78
CA LYS A 387 -10.28 -14.03 -13.28
C LYS A 387 -10.58 -14.49 -11.86
N GLU A 388 -10.69 -13.55 -10.92
CA GLU A 388 -11.23 -13.83 -9.58
C GLU A 388 -12.73 -14.15 -9.71
N THR A 389 -13.12 -15.39 -9.40
CA THR A 389 -14.50 -15.89 -9.50
C THR A 389 -15.22 -15.78 -8.16
N LYS A 390 -14.54 -16.06 -7.04
CA LYS A 390 -15.04 -15.94 -5.66
C LYS A 390 -14.14 -15.06 -4.81
N CYS A 391 -14.69 -14.39 -3.80
CA CYS A 391 -13.92 -13.59 -2.85
C CYS A 391 -14.60 -13.54 -1.48
N ILE A 392 -13.82 -13.60 -0.40
CA ILE A 392 -14.33 -13.44 0.97
C ILE A 392 -15.08 -12.11 1.14
N ALA A 393 -14.56 -11.04 0.53
CA ALA A 393 -15.20 -9.71 0.55
C ALA A 393 -16.47 -9.62 -0.31
N ASN A 394 -16.79 -10.68 -1.07
CA ASN A 394 -18.02 -10.85 -1.83
C ASN A 394 -18.98 -11.86 -1.18
N GLY A 395 -18.67 -12.31 0.05
CA GLY A 395 -19.49 -13.24 0.83
C GLY A 395 -19.17 -14.72 0.62
N ASP A 396 -18.13 -15.05 -0.15
CA ASP A 396 -17.67 -16.42 -0.35
C ASP A 396 -16.79 -16.91 0.84
N GLU A 397 -16.62 -18.22 1.00
CA GLU A 397 -15.78 -18.78 2.08
C GLU A 397 -14.27 -18.59 1.83
N TYR A 398 -13.88 -18.54 0.56
CA TYR A 398 -12.50 -18.42 0.11
C TYR A 398 -12.42 -17.57 -1.17
N CYS A 399 -11.21 -17.19 -1.56
CA CYS A 399 -10.98 -16.52 -2.85
C CYS A 399 -10.65 -17.57 -3.91
N GLU A 400 -11.23 -17.45 -5.10
CA GLU A 400 -11.04 -18.40 -6.19
C GLU A 400 -10.68 -17.67 -7.48
N PHE A 401 -9.76 -18.23 -8.25
CA PHE A 401 -9.30 -17.70 -9.52
C PHE A 401 -9.36 -18.78 -10.59
N GLU A 402 -9.95 -18.44 -11.74
CA GLU A 402 -9.84 -19.22 -12.97
C GLU A 402 -8.73 -18.64 -13.83
N CYS A 403 -7.71 -19.44 -14.09
CA CYS A 403 -6.59 -19.11 -14.97
C CYS A 403 -6.82 -19.82 -16.32
N ARG A 404 -7.03 -19.03 -17.38
CA ARG A 404 -7.26 -19.54 -18.74
C ARG A 404 -6.19 -19.02 -19.68
N THR A 405 -5.62 -19.93 -20.48
CA THR A 405 -4.72 -19.58 -21.57
C THR A 405 -5.53 -19.29 -22.84
N SER A 406 -4.96 -18.48 -23.73
CA SER A 406 -5.47 -18.26 -25.09
C SER A 406 -5.37 -19.51 -25.98
N ASP A 407 -4.50 -20.46 -25.64
CA ASP A 407 -4.36 -21.76 -26.31
C ASP A 407 -4.65 -22.93 -25.34
N PRO A 408 -5.90 -23.40 -25.23
CA PRO A 408 -6.27 -24.54 -24.39
C PRO A 408 -5.55 -25.85 -24.75
N ASP A 409 -5.16 -26.02 -26.02
CA ASP A 409 -4.45 -27.23 -26.45
C ASP A 409 -2.99 -27.20 -25.98
N ALA A 410 -2.38 -26.02 -25.88
CA ALA A 410 -1.08 -25.86 -25.23
C ALA A 410 -1.13 -26.30 -23.75
N LEU A 411 -2.19 -25.94 -23.02
CA LEU A 411 -2.36 -26.39 -21.62
C LEU A 411 -2.50 -27.91 -21.54
N LYS A 412 -3.32 -28.53 -22.41
CA LYS A 412 -3.44 -30.00 -22.46
C LYS A 412 -2.10 -30.69 -22.68
N LYS A 413 -1.30 -30.19 -23.62
CA LYS A 413 0.06 -30.71 -23.89
C LYS A 413 0.97 -30.57 -22.67
N MET A 414 0.93 -29.42 -21.99
CA MET A 414 1.70 -29.19 -20.76
C MET A 414 1.29 -30.13 -19.62
N LEU A 415 -0.01 -30.43 -19.48
CA LEU A 415 -0.53 -31.27 -18.41
C LEU A 415 -0.35 -32.78 -18.66
N LEU A 416 -0.55 -33.21 -19.90
CA LEU A 416 -0.61 -34.64 -20.25
C LEU A 416 0.73 -35.19 -20.72
N GLY A 417 1.75 -34.34 -20.94
CA GLY A 417 3.08 -34.77 -21.35
C GLY A 417 3.06 -35.56 -22.65
N SER A 418 2.81 -34.87 -23.77
CA SER A 418 2.94 -35.49 -25.10
C SER A 418 4.40 -35.60 -25.54
#